data_AF-A0A7C1NKY3-F1
#
_entry.id   AF-A0A7C1NKY3-F1
#
_cell.length_a   1.000
_cell.length_b   1.000
_cell.length_c   1.000
_cell.angle_alpha   90.00
_cell.angle_beta   90.00
_cell.angle_gamma   90.00
#
_symmetry.space_group_name_H-M   'P 1'
#
loop_
_entity.id
_entity.type
_entity.pdbx_description
1 polymer ?
#
loop_
_entity_poly.entity_id
_entity_poly.type
_entity_poly.pdbx_seq_one_letter_code
_entity_poly.pdbx_strand_id
1 'polypeptide(L)'
;MKSETPDSIHGRLLESAHISGYSFGRACRNLEWLIDEDRWKTVGQGFEDINDFLATIDLSHFKIAIEQRKQLSKKLAAIEATEREAARLLGVSAATSHRDRLASNEAKTDPISSVNEEEDDLASNEAKTDPPPPTQSGEKAEEVAGKKAHRTQFTGEDEWYTPLEYIEAAREVMGDIDLDPATSEFGQNRIKAKKHYTIENNGLDEEWQGRVWLNPPYSQPNIDIFIKKISKEYKAGNVKEAIILTHNHTDTGWFHRAARSASKICFTKGRINYEGPTGEIAHPTQGAAFFYYGTKTEKFISIFQQFGFIR
;
A
#
# COMPACT_ATOMS: atom_id res chain seq x y z
N MET A 1 15.11 -6.59 21.76
CA MET A 1 15.17 -5.46 20.82
C MET A 1 16.63 -5.04 20.70
N LYS A 2 17.26 -5.22 19.53
CA LYS A 2 18.55 -4.58 19.26
C LYS A 2 18.27 -3.12 18.96
N SER A 3 18.96 -2.17 19.60
CA SER A 3 18.87 -0.76 19.27
C SER A 3 19.26 -0.55 17.81
N GLU A 4 18.45 0.19 17.06
CA GLU A 4 18.77 0.54 15.67
C GLU A 4 19.97 1.49 15.67
N THR A 5 21.05 1.11 14.99
CA THR A 5 22.24 1.95 14.83
C THR A 5 22.25 2.59 13.44
N PRO A 6 22.85 3.78 13.27
CA PRO A 6 23.03 4.41 11.96
C PRO A 6 23.67 3.50 10.92
N ASP A 7 24.67 2.71 11.29
CA ASP A 7 25.25 1.68 10.40
C ASP A 7 24.24 0.64 9.95
N SER A 8 23.37 0.16 10.85
CA SER A 8 22.35 -0.82 10.52
C SER A 8 21.30 -0.24 9.57
N ILE A 9 20.92 1.03 9.73
CA ILE A 9 19.92 1.67 8.86
C ILE A 9 20.53 2.01 7.50
N HIS A 10 21.79 2.45 7.47
CA HIS A 10 22.53 2.69 6.24
C HIS A 10 22.72 1.39 5.44
N GLY A 11 23.07 0.27 6.09
CA GLY A 11 23.15 -1.03 5.42
C GLY A 11 21.82 -1.43 4.77
N ARG A 12 20.70 -1.29 5.49
CA ARG A 12 19.36 -1.57 4.93
C ARG A 12 19.01 -0.64 3.77
N LEU A 13 19.43 0.62 3.81
CA LEU A 13 19.22 1.58 2.72
C LEU A 13 19.95 1.13 1.45
N LEU A 14 21.23 0.76 1.57
CA LEU A 14 22.01 0.26 0.43
C LEU A 14 21.47 -1.06 -0.12
N GLU A 15 21.05 -2.00 0.74
CA GLU A 15 20.40 -3.23 0.31
C GLU A 15 19.09 -2.94 -0.44
N SER A 16 18.27 -2.02 0.07
CA SER A 16 17.03 -1.58 -0.59
C SER A 16 17.31 -0.93 -1.94
N ALA A 17 18.44 -0.23 -2.05
CA ALA A 17 18.90 0.41 -3.27
C ALA A 17 19.40 -0.57 -4.35
N HIS A 18 19.68 -1.83 -4.00
CA HIS A 18 20.29 -2.78 -4.94
C HIS A 18 19.47 -4.06 -5.18
N ILE A 19 18.49 -4.38 -4.34
CA ILE A 19 17.75 -5.65 -4.41
C ILE A 19 16.34 -5.45 -5.00
N SER A 20 16.01 -6.23 -6.04
CA SER A 20 14.65 -6.30 -6.60
C SER A 20 13.67 -6.89 -5.57
N GLY A 21 12.73 -6.08 -5.08
CA GLY A 21 11.71 -6.50 -4.10
C GLY A 21 11.51 -5.53 -2.94
N TYR A 22 12.41 -4.57 -2.74
CA TYR A 22 12.25 -3.49 -1.75
C TYR A 22 11.35 -2.36 -2.29
N SER A 23 10.58 -1.71 -1.41
CA SER A 23 9.72 -0.57 -1.79
C SER A 23 10.50 0.74 -1.73
N PHE A 24 10.21 1.66 -2.67
CA PHE A 24 10.78 3.01 -2.66
C PHE A 24 10.49 3.75 -1.33
N GLY A 25 9.29 3.55 -0.77
CA GLY A 25 8.91 4.12 0.54
C GLY A 25 9.85 3.72 1.66
N ARG A 26 10.32 2.46 1.70
CA ARG A 26 11.26 1.98 2.72
C ARG A 26 12.65 2.58 2.56
N ALA A 27 13.14 2.71 1.34
CA ALA A 27 14.39 3.41 1.06
C ALA A 27 14.31 4.88 1.51
N CYS A 28 13.20 5.56 1.23
CA CYS A 28 12.95 6.92 1.72
C CYS A 28 12.93 6.99 3.25
N ARG A 29 12.24 6.09 3.95
CA ARG A 29 12.20 6.08 5.43
C ARG A 29 13.60 5.93 6.04
N ASN A 30 14.40 5.01 5.53
CA ASN A 30 15.77 4.82 6.01
C ASN A 30 16.64 6.05 5.73
N LEU A 31 16.52 6.63 4.53
CA LEU A 31 17.22 7.86 4.15
C LEU A 31 16.82 9.03 5.05
N GLU A 32 15.53 9.22 5.29
CA GLU A 32 15.01 10.27 6.17
C GLU A 32 15.45 10.09 7.61
N TRP A 33 15.39 8.87 8.14
CA TRP A 33 15.87 8.60 9.48
C TRP A 33 17.37 8.92 9.63
N LEU A 34 18.18 8.65 8.60
CA LEU A 34 19.61 8.99 8.59
C LEU A 34 19.84 10.50 8.47
N ILE A 35 19.01 11.20 7.70
CA ILE A 35 19.08 12.65 7.55
C ILE A 35 18.65 13.37 8.84
N ASP A 36 17.57 12.90 9.46
CA ASP A 36 17.03 13.48 10.69
C ASP A 36 18.06 13.39 11.82
N GLU A 37 18.18 14.48 12.58
CA GLU A 37 19.16 14.62 13.67
C GLU A 37 20.62 14.38 13.25
N ASP A 38 20.95 14.56 11.97
CA ASP A 38 22.30 14.39 11.43
C ASP A 38 22.91 13.00 11.69
N ARG A 39 22.07 11.95 11.82
CA ARG A 39 22.54 10.59 12.14
C ARG A 39 23.50 10.04 11.08
N TRP A 40 23.39 10.49 9.83
CA TRP A 40 24.30 10.20 8.72
C TRP A 40 25.77 10.51 9.05
N LYS A 41 26.06 11.50 9.90
CA LYS A 41 27.43 11.84 10.35
C LYS A 41 28.09 10.76 11.20
N THR A 42 27.32 9.79 11.68
CA THR A 42 27.81 8.70 12.54
C THR A 42 27.86 7.35 11.84
N VAL A 43 27.54 7.31 10.55
CA VAL A 43 27.64 6.10 9.71
C VAL A 43 29.11 5.81 9.42
N GLY A 44 29.57 4.59 9.70
CA GLY A 44 30.93 4.15 9.46
C GLY A 44 31.96 4.96 10.24
N GLN A 45 32.89 5.62 9.53
CA GLN A 45 33.87 6.53 10.13
C GLN A 45 33.31 7.95 10.35
N GLY A 46 32.08 8.19 9.91
CA GLY A 46 31.41 9.48 9.90
C GLY A 46 31.68 10.26 8.61
N PHE A 47 30.63 10.90 8.09
CA PHE A 47 30.71 11.79 6.94
C PHE A 47 30.73 13.24 7.41
N GLU A 48 31.56 14.08 6.79
CA GLU A 48 31.63 15.52 7.09
C GLU A 48 30.70 16.34 6.18
N ASP A 49 30.45 15.87 4.96
CA ASP A 49 29.56 16.48 3.96
C ASP A 49 28.38 15.55 3.64
N ILE A 50 27.17 16.10 3.66
CA ILE A 50 25.95 15.38 3.29
C ILE A 50 25.99 14.88 1.84
N ASN A 51 26.65 15.61 0.94
CA ASN A 51 26.78 15.23 -0.46
C ASN A 51 27.63 13.97 -0.63
N ASP A 52 28.70 13.82 0.17
CA ASP A 52 29.53 12.61 0.17
C ASP A 52 28.74 11.41 0.71
N PHE A 53 27.89 11.62 1.71
CA PHE A 53 26.97 10.59 2.19
C PHE A 53 25.96 10.19 1.11
N LEU A 54 25.26 11.16 0.51
CA LEU A 54 24.27 10.90 -0.53
C LEU A 54 24.88 10.24 -1.78
N ALA A 55 26.15 10.53 -2.08
CA ALA A 55 26.92 9.89 -3.16
C ALA A 55 26.99 8.37 -3.05
N THR A 56 26.85 7.83 -1.84
CA THR A 56 26.86 6.37 -1.60
C THR A 56 25.53 5.68 -1.92
N ILE A 57 24.45 6.44 -2.10
CA ILE A 57 23.08 5.93 -2.26
C ILE A 57 22.61 6.14 -3.69
N ASP A 58 21.98 5.13 -4.29
CA ASP A 58 21.38 5.21 -5.62
C ASP A 58 19.92 4.72 -5.57
N LEU A 59 18.97 5.61 -5.83
CA LEU A 59 17.54 5.30 -5.90
C LEU A 59 17.01 5.31 -7.33
N SER A 60 17.88 5.40 -8.34
CA SER A 60 17.51 5.55 -9.75
C SER A 60 16.77 4.33 -10.34
N HIS A 61 16.93 3.15 -9.74
CA HIS A 61 16.23 1.92 -10.14
C HIS A 61 14.76 1.91 -9.71
N PHE A 62 14.34 2.79 -8.78
CA PHE A 62 12.95 2.86 -8.37
C PHE A 62 12.08 3.61 -9.39
N LYS A 63 10.87 3.10 -9.62
CA LYS A 63 9.83 3.85 -10.32
C LYS A 63 9.17 4.84 -9.35
N ILE A 64 9.73 6.05 -9.26
CA ILE A 64 9.29 7.08 -8.32
C ILE A 64 8.11 7.88 -8.89
N ALA A 65 7.00 7.95 -8.14
CA ALA A 65 5.88 8.81 -8.51
C ALA A 65 6.30 10.29 -8.46
N ILE A 66 5.81 11.12 -9.40
CA ILE A 66 6.21 12.54 -9.55
C ILE A 66 6.09 13.29 -8.22
N GLU A 67 4.98 13.09 -7.50
CA GLU A 67 4.70 13.78 -6.26
C GLU A 67 5.69 13.40 -5.15
N GLN A 68 6.03 12.11 -5.02
CA GLN A 68 7.01 11.62 -4.05
C GLN A 68 8.41 12.15 -4.37
N ARG A 69 8.79 12.18 -5.66
CA ARG A 69 10.07 12.73 -6.11
C ARG A 69 10.20 14.21 -5.76
N LYS A 70 9.14 15.00 -5.96
CA LYS A 70 9.10 16.42 -5.56
C LYS A 70 9.29 16.61 -4.07
N GLN A 71 8.60 15.82 -3.25
CA GLN A 71 8.71 15.91 -1.79
C GLN A 71 10.13 15.58 -1.31
N LEU A 72 10.72 14.49 -1.80
CA LEU A 72 12.09 14.12 -1.46
C LEU A 72 13.11 15.16 -1.96
N SER A 73 12.91 15.72 -3.16
CA SER A 73 13.79 16.77 -3.72
C SER A 73 13.82 18.03 -2.84
N LYS A 74 12.68 18.41 -2.25
CA LYS A 74 12.59 19.53 -1.32
C LYS A 74 13.31 19.26 0.00
N LYS A 75 13.17 18.05 0.55
CA LYS A 75 13.89 17.64 1.77
C LYS A 75 15.40 17.67 1.56
N LEU A 76 15.88 17.11 0.45
CA LEU A 76 17.30 17.13 0.09
C LEU A 76 17.80 18.58 -0.04
N ALA A 77 17.02 19.48 -0.63
CA ALA A 77 17.38 20.90 -0.68
C ALA A 77 17.44 21.56 0.71
N ALA A 78 16.56 21.18 1.63
CA ALA A 78 16.51 21.74 2.99
C ALA A 78 17.74 21.37 3.85
N ILE A 79 18.42 20.27 3.51
CA ILE A 79 19.67 19.83 4.15
C ILE A 79 20.90 20.20 3.33
N GLU A 80 20.78 21.18 2.44
CA GLU A 80 21.88 21.71 1.62
C GLU A 80 22.49 20.70 0.63
N ALA A 81 21.77 19.63 0.28
CA ALA A 81 22.22 18.72 -0.78
C ALA A 81 22.25 19.46 -2.13
N THR A 82 23.36 19.32 -2.85
CA THR A 82 23.53 19.91 -4.17
C THR A 82 22.51 19.36 -5.16
N GLU A 83 22.11 20.18 -6.14
CA GLU A 83 21.18 19.76 -7.20
C GLU A 83 21.69 18.56 -7.97
N ARG A 84 23.00 18.54 -8.24
CA ARG A 84 23.68 17.43 -8.90
C ARG A 84 23.49 16.13 -8.13
N GLU A 85 23.71 16.16 -6.82
CA GLU A 85 23.69 14.95 -6.01
C GLU A 85 22.27 14.42 -5.80
N ALA A 86 21.31 15.30 -5.58
CA ALA A 86 19.90 14.90 -5.54
C ALA A 86 19.40 14.36 -6.89
N ALA A 87 19.82 14.95 -8.02
CA ALA A 87 19.46 14.47 -9.34
C ALA A 87 20.01 13.06 -9.60
N ARG A 88 21.28 12.81 -9.23
CA ARG A 88 21.92 11.49 -9.35
C ARG A 88 21.20 10.46 -8.49
N LEU A 89 21.02 10.75 -7.21
CA LEU A 89 20.36 9.87 -6.26
C LEU A 89 18.96 9.47 -6.72
N LEU A 90 18.18 10.40 -7.29
CA LEU A 90 16.80 10.14 -7.77
C LEU A 90 16.71 9.59 -9.19
N GLY A 91 17.82 9.46 -9.91
CA GLY A 91 17.82 9.01 -11.31
C GLY A 91 17.13 9.98 -12.29
N VAL A 92 17.20 11.29 -12.05
CA VAL A 92 16.59 12.31 -12.92
C VAL A 92 17.59 13.32 -13.45
N SER A 93 17.21 14.05 -14.51
CA SER A 93 18.04 15.16 -15.00
C SER A 93 18.12 16.30 -13.98
N ALA A 94 19.22 17.06 -14.00
CA ALA A 94 19.39 18.26 -13.17
C ALA A 94 18.24 19.26 -13.38
N ALA A 95 17.76 19.42 -14.61
CA ALA A 95 16.62 20.29 -14.92
C ALA A 95 15.30 19.80 -14.30
N THR A 96 15.09 18.48 -14.20
CA THR A 96 13.93 17.91 -13.49
C THR A 96 14.07 18.10 -11.99
N SER A 97 15.24 17.84 -11.40
CA SER A 97 15.49 18.06 -9.97
C SER A 97 15.30 19.52 -9.58
N HIS A 98 15.82 20.45 -10.38
CA HIS A 98 15.67 21.90 -10.18
C HIS A 98 14.18 22.31 -10.17
N ARG A 99 13.39 21.85 -11.15
CA ARG A 99 11.93 22.10 -11.19
C ARG A 99 11.21 21.51 -9.98
N ASP A 100 11.58 20.31 -9.56
CA ASP A 100 10.95 19.60 -8.45
C ASP A 100 11.26 20.26 -7.09
N ARG A 101 12.45 20.88 -6.95
CA ARG A 101 12.84 21.71 -5.80
C ARG A 101 12.04 23.01 -5.72
N LEU A 102 11.86 23.67 -6.87
CA LEU A 102 11.24 25.00 -6.95
C LEU A 102 9.70 24.99 -6.93
N ALA A 103 9.06 23.86 -7.19
CA ALA A 103 7.60 23.77 -7.23
C ALA A 103 6.96 24.10 -5.86
N SER A 104 6.64 25.36 -5.60
CA SER A 104 5.70 25.78 -4.56
C SER A 104 4.30 25.22 -4.86
N ASN A 105 3.45 25.10 -3.84
CA ASN A 105 2.09 24.54 -3.91
C ASN A 105 1.09 25.43 -4.70
N GLU A 106 1.47 25.94 -5.86
CA GLU A 106 0.58 26.67 -6.76
C GLU A 106 0.61 26.03 -8.14
N ALA A 107 -0.46 25.32 -8.46
CA ALA A 107 -0.74 24.90 -9.82
C ALA A 107 -1.00 26.15 -10.67
N LYS A 108 -0.01 26.55 -11.49
CA LYS A 108 -0.27 27.36 -12.68
C LYS A 108 -0.48 26.42 -13.84
N THR A 109 -1.72 26.38 -14.32
CA THR A 109 -2.10 25.93 -15.65
C THR A 109 -1.42 26.81 -16.68
N ASP A 110 -0.56 26.23 -17.51
CA ASP A 110 -0.10 26.89 -18.73
C ASP A 110 -0.87 26.34 -19.95
N PRO A 111 -1.05 27.16 -21.00
CA PRO A 111 -2.14 27.05 -21.95
C PRO A 111 -1.84 26.05 -23.06
N ILE A 112 -2.86 25.29 -23.46
CA ILE A 112 -2.83 24.47 -24.66
C ILE A 112 -2.86 25.38 -25.88
N SER A 113 -1.86 25.20 -26.74
CA SER A 113 -1.77 25.77 -28.08
C SER A 113 -2.91 25.28 -28.98
N SER A 114 -3.58 26.25 -29.60
CA SER A 114 -4.38 26.20 -30.83
C SER A 114 -4.27 24.94 -31.70
N VAL A 115 -5.40 24.27 -31.92
CA VAL A 115 -5.71 23.59 -33.19
C VAL A 115 -7.18 23.86 -33.52
N ASN A 116 -7.42 24.15 -34.80
CA ASN A 116 -8.59 24.79 -35.37
C ASN A 116 -9.87 23.95 -35.37
N GLU A 117 -10.99 24.69 -35.38
CA GLU A 117 -12.35 24.27 -35.73
C GLU A 117 -12.41 23.73 -37.16
N GLU A 118 -13.07 22.59 -37.35
CA GLU A 118 -13.94 22.33 -38.51
C GLU A 118 -15.16 21.57 -37.99
N GLU A 119 -16.33 22.21 -38.09
CA GLU A 119 -17.65 21.59 -38.00
C GLU A 119 -17.88 20.74 -39.25
N ASP A 120 -18.46 19.55 -39.08
CA ASP A 120 -19.22 18.94 -40.16
C ASP A 120 -20.39 18.13 -39.60
N ASP A 121 -21.47 18.18 -40.36
CA ASP A 121 -22.86 18.07 -39.93
C ASP A 121 -23.46 16.67 -40.24
N LEU A 122 -24.62 16.39 -39.62
CA LEU A 122 -25.68 15.46 -40.07
C LEU A 122 -25.70 13.95 -39.69
N ALA A 123 -26.85 13.62 -39.06
CA ALA A 123 -27.77 12.50 -39.33
C ALA A 123 -27.75 11.22 -38.45
N SER A 124 -28.68 11.23 -37.48
CA SER A 124 -29.72 10.22 -37.17
C SER A 124 -29.40 8.71 -37.19
N ASN A 125 -29.58 8.06 -36.03
CA ASN A 125 -30.46 6.89 -35.93
C ASN A 125 -30.89 6.59 -34.48
N GLU A 126 -32.18 6.40 -34.28
CA GLU A 126 -32.82 6.00 -33.03
C GLU A 126 -32.63 4.50 -32.74
N ALA A 127 -32.26 4.15 -31.51
CA ALA A 127 -32.56 2.85 -30.92
C ALA A 127 -32.75 2.99 -29.40
N LYS A 128 -33.93 2.57 -28.93
CA LYS A 128 -34.43 2.64 -27.55
C LYS A 128 -33.52 1.89 -26.55
N THR A 129 -33.06 2.57 -25.49
CA THR A 129 -32.61 1.95 -24.23
C THR A 129 -32.91 2.90 -23.04
N ASP A 130 -33.11 2.30 -21.87
CA ASP A 130 -33.64 2.83 -20.59
C ASP A 130 -33.05 4.17 -20.09
N PRO A 131 -33.77 4.93 -19.23
CA PRO A 131 -33.33 6.26 -18.81
C PRO A 131 -32.05 6.21 -17.96
N PRO A 132 -31.09 7.14 -18.19
CA PRO A 132 -29.88 7.25 -17.39
C PRO A 132 -30.18 7.77 -15.96
N PRO A 133 -29.31 7.47 -14.98
CA PRO A 133 -29.45 7.97 -13.61
C PRO A 133 -29.30 9.50 -13.58
N PRO A 134 -29.91 10.17 -12.57
CA PRO A 134 -30.09 11.62 -12.59
C PRO A 134 -28.77 12.37 -12.62
N THR A 135 -28.64 13.22 -13.64
CA THR A 135 -27.68 14.33 -13.74
C THR A 135 -27.83 15.25 -12.53
N GLN A 136 -26.80 15.33 -11.69
CA GLN A 136 -26.60 16.52 -10.85
C GLN A 136 -25.77 17.52 -11.65
N SER A 137 -26.33 18.72 -11.79
CA SER A 137 -25.77 19.87 -12.51
C SER A 137 -24.45 20.37 -11.90
N GLY A 138 -23.60 20.93 -12.76
CA GLY A 138 -22.21 21.32 -12.50
C GLY A 138 -21.98 22.54 -11.59
N GLU A 139 -22.75 22.73 -10.54
CA GLU A 139 -22.56 23.84 -9.57
C GLU A 139 -22.35 23.37 -8.12
N LYS A 140 -22.24 22.06 -7.86
CA LYS A 140 -21.86 21.52 -6.52
C LYS A 140 -20.51 20.80 -6.48
N ALA A 141 -19.72 20.87 -7.56
CA ALA A 141 -18.40 20.27 -7.64
C ALA A 141 -17.28 21.14 -7.05
N GLU A 142 -17.49 22.46 -6.90
CA GLU A 142 -16.45 23.38 -6.42
C GLU A 142 -16.34 23.50 -4.89
N GLU A 143 -17.39 23.18 -4.13
CA GLU A 143 -17.36 23.35 -2.66
C GLU A 143 -16.72 22.16 -1.90
N VAL A 144 -16.58 20.99 -2.55
CA VAL A 144 -15.98 19.78 -1.94
C VAL A 144 -14.45 19.73 -2.12
N ALA A 145 -13.88 20.56 -3.00
CA ALA A 145 -12.44 20.56 -3.30
C ALA A 145 -11.55 21.28 -2.25
N GLY A 146 -12.16 21.93 -1.23
CA GLY A 146 -11.45 22.83 -0.32
C GLY A 146 -10.86 22.22 0.97
N LYS A 147 -11.19 20.98 1.34
CA LYS A 147 -10.66 20.38 2.58
C LYS A 147 -9.43 19.54 2.27
N LYS A 148 -8.27 20.20 2.32
CA LYS A 148 -6.93 19.57 2.26
C LYS A 148 -6.88 18.41 3.25
N ALA A 149 -6.87 17.18 2.73
CA ALA A 149 -6.47 16.00 3.47
C ALA A 149 -5.08 16.29 4.08
N HIS A 150 -4.97 16.17 5.39
CA HIS A 150 -3.71 16.30 6.09
C HIS A 150 -2.89 15.05 5.77
N ARG A 151 -2.28 15.02 4.58
CA ARG A 151 -1.34 13.98 4.13
C ARG A 151 -0.26 13.87 5.19
N THR A 152 -0.30 12.80 5.98
CA THR A 152 0.81 12.40 6.85
C THR A 152 2.05 12.32 5.98
N GLN A 153 3.04 13.12 6.37
CA GLN A 153 4.28 13.32 5.67
C GLN A 153 5.04 11.97 5.60
N PHE A 154 5.34 11.49 4.38
CA PHE A 154 6.37 10.48 4.05
C PHE A 154 6.17 8.98 4.38
N THR A 155 4.97 8.40 4.40
CA THR A 155 4.88 6.92 4.45
C THR A 155 5.07 6.26 3.09
N GLY A 156 4.74 6.92 1.98
CA GLY A 156 4.81 6.32 0.63
C GLY A 156 3.94 5.07 0.47
N GLU A 157 3.09 4.78 1.45
CA GLU A 157 2.22 3.62 1.54
C GLU A 157 0.81 4.18 1.72
N ASP A 158 -0.02 4.04 0.69
CA ASP A 158 -1.47 4.19 0.83
C ASP A 158 -1.95 2.96 1.63
N GLU A 159 -1.70 2.96 2.94
CA GLU A 159 -2.14 1.89 3.84
C GLU A 159 -3.67 1.97 3.98
N TRP A 160 -4.34 1.08 3.26
CA TRP A 160 -5.77 0.89 3.29
C TRP A 160 -6.14 -0.22 4.29
N TYR A 161 -6.97 0.09 5.27
CA TYR A 161 -7.34 -0.81 6.36
C TYR A 161 -8.70 -1.48 6.12
N THR A 162 -8.81 -2.76 6.47
CA THR A 162 -10.05 -3.54 6.34
C THR A 162 -11.13 -3.00 7.26
N PRO A 163 -12.36 -2.67 6.83
CA PRO A 163 -13.43 -2.20 7.73
C PRO A 163 -13.66 -3.09 8.96
N LEU A 164 -13.96 -2.46 10.10
CA LEU A 164 -14.05 -3.16 11.39
C LEU A 164 -15.08 -4.30 11.38
N GLU A 165 -16.17 -4.16 10.63
CA GLU A 165 -17.20 -5.20 10.48
C GLU A 165 -16.65 -6.57 10.05
N TYR A 166 -15.64 -6.60 9.18
CA TYR A 166 -15.01 -7.85 8.73
C TYR A 166 -14.05 -8.41 9.78
N ILE A 167 -13.38 -7.54 10.53
CA ILE A 167 -12.48 -7.93 11.62
C ILE A 167 -13.29 -8.54 12.77
N GLU A 168 -14.40 -7.89 13.16
CA GLU A 168 -15.28 -8.41 14.21
C GLU A 168 -15.93 -9.73 13.78
N ALA A 169 -16.37 -9.84 12.53
CA ALA A 169 -16.87 -11.10 11.98
C ALA A 169 -15.81 -12.21 12.03
N ALA A 170 -14.54 -11.89 11.73
CA ALA A 170 -13.46 -12.84 11.83
C ALA A 170 -13.21 -13.32 13.27
N ARG A 171 -13.22 -12.39 14.25
CA ARG A 171 -13.17 -12.74 15.67
C ARG A 171 -14.37 -13.56 16.10
N GLU A 172 -15.56 -13.26 15.61
CA GLU A 172 -16.75 -14.02 15.96
C GLU A 172 -16.63 -15.47 15.47
N VAL A 173 -16.16 -15.70 14.23
CA VAL A 173 -15.97 -17.05 13.70
C VAL A 173 -14.85 -17.80 14.43
N MET A 174 -13.65 -17.23 14.51
CA MET A 174 -12.47 -17.92 15.04
C MET A 174 -12.39 -17.87 16.58
N GLY A 175 -13.19 -17.02 17.21
CA GLY A 175 -13.24 -16.74 18.64
C GLY A 175 -12.35 -15.57 19.07
N ASP A 176 -11.25 -15.31 18.35
CA ASP A 176 -10.24 -14.26 18.57
C ASP A 176 -9.10 -14.49 17.53
N ILE A 177 -8.16 -13.55 17.40
CA ILE A 177 -7.07 -13.58 16.40
C ILE A 177 -5.73 -13.71 17.13
N ASP A 178 -5.03 -14.83 16.92
CA ASP A 178 -3.73 -15.05 17.55
C ASP A 178 -2.61 -14.40 16.76
N LEU A 179 -2.71 -14.38 15.43
CA LEU A 179 -1.67 -13.85 14.55
C LEU A 179 -2.23 -13.05 13.37
N ASP A 180 -1.61 -11.91 13.10
CA ASP A 180 -1.71 -11.17 11.84
C ASP A 180 -0.31 -10.93 11.24
N PRO A 181 0.09 -11.65 10.19
CA PRO A 181 1.46 -11.60 9.72
C PRO A 181 1.72 -10.56 8.62
N ALA A 182 0.71 -9.74 8.27
CA ALA A 182 0.81 -8.78 7.18
C ALA A 182 0.03 -7.50 7.52
N THR A 183 0.52 -6.74 8.50
CA THR A 183 -0.14 -5.52 8.99
C THR A 183 0.84 -4.35 9.09
N SER A 184 0.33 -3.21 9.54
CA SER A 184 1.12 -2.13 10.14
C SER A 184 0.74 -1.95 11.62
N GLU A 185 1.50 -1.11 12.33
CA GLU A 185 1.19 -0.71 13.70
C GLU A 185 -0.20 -0.08 13.81
N PHE A 186 -0.57 0.77 12.84
CA PHE A 186 -1.89 1.39 12.83
C PHE A 186 -3.01 0.37 12.57
N GLY A 187 -2.79 -0.58 11.64
CA GLY A 187 -3.73 -1.66 11.38
C GLY A 187 -4.08 -2.46 12.65
N GLN A 188 -3.12 -2.62 13.57
CA GLN A 188 -3.32 -3.37 14.81
C GLN A 188 -4.17 -2.68 15.86
N ASN A 189 -4.35 -1.35 15.80
CA ASN A 189 -5.35 -0.66 16.62
C ASN A 189 -6.77 -1.22 16.36
N ARG A 190 -6.97 -1.78 15.17
CA ARG A 190 -8.25 -2.32 14.69
C ARG A 190 -8.27 -3.84 14.78
N ILE A 191 -7.21 -4.52 14.32
CA ILE A 191 -7.13 -5.99 14.22
C ILE A 191 -6.86 -6.65 15.58
N LYS A 192 -6.06 -6.01 16.45
CA LYS A 192 -5.78 -6.45 17.83
C LYS A 192 -5.39 -7.93 17.91
N ALA A 193 -4.55 -8.40 17.00
CA ALA A 193 -4.01 -9.75 17.06
C ALA A 193 -3.02 -9.87 18.23
N LYS A 194 -2.95 -11.04 18.88
CA LYS A 194 -2.02 -11.26 20.01
C LYS A 194 -0.56 -11.13 19.58
N LYS A 195 -0.23 -11.57 18.37
CA LYS A 195 1.05 -11.38 17.71
C LYS A 195 0.80 -10.79 16.33
N HIS A 196 1.68 -9.93 15.88
CA HIS A 196 1.59 -9.42 14.52
C HIS A 196 2.97 -9.11 13.96
N TYR A 197 3.04 -9.03 12.62
CA TYR A 197 4.24 -8.66 11.91
C TYR A 197 3.96 -7.52 10.95
N THR A 198 4.90 -6.60 10.90
CA THR A 198 4.92 -5.44 10.04
C THR A 198 5.98 -5.60 8.96
N ILE A 199 6.06 -4.63 8.05
CA ILE A 199 7.09 -4.61 7.02
C ILE A 199 8.52 -4.57 7.63
N GLU A 200 8.68 -4.06 8.85
CA GLU A 200 9.94 -3.97 9.57
C GLU A 200 10.48 -5.34 9.99
N ASN A 201 9.61 -6.23 10.49
CA ASN A 201 9.98 -7.52 11.05
C ASN A 201 9.63 -8.72 10.15
N ASN A 202 9.10 -8.47 8.94
CA ASN A 202 8.84 -9.43 7.87
C ASN A 202 8.17 -10.73 8.33
N GLY A 203 6.83 -10.73 8.37
CA GLY A 203 6.07 -11.90 8.80
C GLY A 203 6.28 -13.17 7.97
N LEU A 204 6.89 -13.10 6.78
CA LEU A 204 7.20 -14.29 5.98
C LEU A 204 8.34 -15.14 6.56
N ASP A 205 9.25 -14.51 7.31
CA ASP A 205 10.42 -15.20 7.92
C ASP A 205 10.07 -15.88 9.25
N GLU A 206 8.88 -15.59 9.77
CA GLU A 206 8.45 -15.99 11.09
C GLU A 206 7.53 -17.22 11.08
N GLU A 207 7.45 -17.91 12.21
CA GLU A 207 6.50 -19.03 12.37
C GLU A 207 5.07 -18.53 12.51
N TRP A 208 4.12 -19.21 11.84
CA TRP A 208 2.70 -18.91 11.93
C TRP A 208 1.96 -20.01 12.68
N GLN A 209 1.32 -19.65 13.78
CA GLN A 209 0.65 -20.59 14.66
C GLN A 209 -0.70 -20.03 15.13
N GLY A 210 -1.64 -20.93 15.46
CA GLY A 210 -2.93 -20.55 16.04
C GLY A 210 -3.95 -20.08 15.00
N ARG A 211 -4.74 -19.06 15.35
CA ARG A 211 -5.81 -18.49 14.51
C ARG A 211 -5.30 -17.25 13.77
N VAL A 212 -5.28 -17.30 12.45
CA VAL A 212 -4.65 -16.29 11.60
C VAL A 212 -5.68 -15.40 10.91
N TRP A 213 -5.57 -14.09 11.09
CA TRP A 213 -6.13 -13.13 10.15
C TRP A 213 -5.08 -12.79 9.11
N LEU A 214 -5.44 -12.79 7.83
CA LEU A 214 -4.50 -12.46 6.75
C LEU A 214 -5.14 -11.56 5.71
N ASN A 215 -4.71 -10.30 5.66
CA ASN A 215 -4.97 -9.38 4.56
C ASN A 215 -3.61 -9.00 3.93
N PRO A 216 -3.06 -9.82 3.01
CA PRO A 216 -1.70 -9.65 2.52
C PRO A 216 -1.59 -8.44 1.59
N PRO A 217 -0.39 -7.91 1.33
CA PRO A 217 -0.18 -7.02 0.19
C PRO A 217 -0.56 -7.73 -1.12
N TYR A 218 -1.47 -7.13 -1.88
CA TYR A 218 -2.06 -7.74 -3.09
C TYR A 218 -1.14 -7.72 -4.32
N SER A 219 -0.03 -6.98 -4.28
CA SER A 219 0.92 -6.92 -5.38
C SER A 219 1.67 -8.24 -5.56
N GLN A 220 1.98 -8.57 -6.81
CA GLN A 220 2.94 -9.64 -7.11
C GLN A 220 4.37 -9.17 -6.82
N PRO A 221 5.25 -10.06 -6.31
CA PRO A 221 5.02 -11.48 -6.03
C PRO A 221 4.38 -11.78 -4.66
N ASN A 222 4.15 -10.76 -3.83
CA ASN A 222 3.86 -10.92 -2.40
C ASN A 222 2.59 -11.73 -2.13
N ILE A 223 1.48 -11.45 -2.83
CA ILE A 223 0.23 -12.19 -2.61
C ILE A 223 0.43 -13.71 -2.78
N ASP A 224 1.16 -14.15 -3.80
CA ASP A 224 1.40 -15.58 -4.02
C ASP A 224 2.30 -16.18 -2.93
N ILE A 225 3.29 -15.42 -2.43
CA ILE A 225 4.18 -15.86 -1.34
C ILE A 225 3.40 -16.03 -0.03
N PHE A 226 2.57 -15.06 0.36
CA PHE A 226 1.72 -15.16 1.57
C PHE A 226 0.72 -16.32 1.47
N ILE A 227 0.08 -16.50 0.31
CA ILE A 227 -0.88 -17.59 0.08
C ILE A 227 -0.20 -18.97 0.07
N LYS A 228 1.03 -19.08 -0.44
CA LYS A 228 1.84 -20.30 -0.30
C LYS A 228 2.16 -20.59 1.16
N LYS A 229 2.54 -19.58 1.94
CA LYS A 229 2.89 -19.74 3.35
C LYS A 229 1.67 -20.16 4.18
N ILE A 230 0.53 -19.48 4.11
CA ILE A 230 -0.67 -19.87 4.87
C ILE A 230 -1.09 -21.32 4.56
N SER A 231 -1.04 -21.70 3.28
CA SER A 231 -1.40 -23.05 2.84
C SER A 231 -0.46 -24.11 3.43
N LYS A 232 0.84 -23.81 3.49
CA LYS A 232 1.86 -24.70 4.08
C LYS A 232 1.64 -24.86 5.59
N GLU A 233 1.46 -23.75 6.29
CA GLU A 233 1.33 -23.72 7.76
C GLU A 233 0.02 -24.36 8.23
N TYR A 234 -1.07 -24.18 7.48
CA TYR A 234 -2.34 -24.87 7.74
C TYR A 234 -2.22 -26.38 7.49
N LYS A 235 -1.60 -26.80 6.38
CA LYS A 235 -1.38 -28.22 6.08
C LYS A 235 -0.47 -28.90 7.11
N ALA A 236 0.51 -28.18 7.66
CA ALA A 236 1.36 -28.65 8.74
C ALA A 236 0.63 -28.73 10.10
N GLY A 237 -0.55 -28.13 10.22
CA GLY A 237 -1.33 -28.08 11.45
C GLY A 237 -0.84 -27.03 12.45
N ASN A 238 0.08 -26.15 12.06
CA ASN A 238 0.55 -25.04 12.90
C ASN A 238 -0.53 -23.97 13.02
N VAL A 239 -1.11 -23.58 11.88
CA VAL A 239 -2.31 -22.75 11.81
C VAL A 239 -3.54 -23.64 11.99
N LYS A 240 -4.36 -23.35 13.00
CA LYS A 240 -5.57 -24.12 13.33
C LYS A 240 -6.78 -23.63 12.58
N GLU A 241 -6.90 -22.32 12.42
CA GLU A 241 -7.94 -21.66 11.65
C GLU A 241 -7.34 -20.41 10.99
N ALA A 242 -7.87 -20.02 9.84
CA ALA A 242 -7.52 -18.75 9.22
C ALA A 242 -8.69 -18.12 8.47
N ILE A 243 -8.76 -16.79 8.47
CA ILE A 243 -9.58 -16.02 7.53
C ILE A 243 -8.63 -15.15 6.71
N ILE A 244 -8.69 -15.34 5.38
CA ILE A 244 -7.83 -14.67 4.42
C ILE A 244 -8.70 -13.77 3.56
N LEU A 245 -8.36 -12.49 3.46
CA LEU A 245 -9.01 -11.51 2.60
C LEU A 245 -8.10 -11.19 1.40
N THR A 246 -8.62 -11.36 0.18
CA THR A 246 -7.94 -10.92 -1.06
C THR A 246 -8.94 -10.32 -2.06
N HIS A 247 -8.45 -9.74 -3.15
CA HIS A 247 -9.28 -9.51 -4.34
C HIS A 247 -9.79 -10.82 -4.94
N ASN A 248 -10.86 -10.77 -5.74
CA ASN A 248 -11.48 -11.95 -6.36
C ASN A 248 -10.96 -12.27 -7.77
N HIS A 249 -9.64 -12.27 -8.00
CA HIS A 249 -9.08 -12.68 -9.31
C HIS A 249 -9.08 -14.21 -9.43
N THR A 250 -10.26 -14.75 -9.69
CA THR A 250 -10.57 -16.19 -9.69
C THR A 250 -9.80 -17.01 -10.72
N ASP A 251 -9.19 -16.36 -11.71
CA ASP A 251 -8.36 -16.92 -12.78
C ASP A 251 -6.89 -17.14 -12.37
N THR A 252 -6.46 -16.51 -11.27
CA THR A 252 -5.04 -16.51 -10.89
C THR A 252 -4.61 -17.75 -10.11
N GLY A 253 -3.36 -18.18 -10.31
CA GLY A 253 -2.82 -19.37 -9.64
C GLY A 253 -2.83 -19.31 -8.11
N TRP A 254 -2.60 -18.13 -7.52
CA TRP A 254 -2.66 -17.96 -6.06
C TRP A 254 -4.11 -18.08 -5.56
N PHE A 255 -5.12 -17.59 -6.31
CA PHE A 255 -6.53 -17.72 -5.93
C PHE A 255 -6.93 -19.20 -5.90
N HIS A 256 -6.59 -19.94 -6.94
CA HIS A 256 -6.84 -21.39 -6.98
C HIS A 256 -6.13 -22.16 -5.86
N ARG A 257 -4.92 -21.72 -5.47
CA ARG A 257 -4.19 -22.29 -4.32
C ARG A 257 -4.91 -22.00 -3.01
N ALA A 258 -5.35 -20.75 -2.82
CA ALA A 258 -6.09 -20.33 -1.64
C ALA A 258 -7.42 -21.12 -1.53
N ALA A 259 -8.15 -21.22 -2.63
CA ALA A 259 -9.43 -21.92 -2.71
C ALA A 259 -9.30 -23.42 -2.40
N ARG A 260 -8.22 -24.08 -2.86
CA ARG A 260 -8.02 -25.52 -2.66
C ARG A 260 -7.88 -25.92 -1.19
N SER A 261 -7.31 -25.05 -0.36
CA SER A 261 -7.12 -25.32 1.07
C SER A 261 -8.27 -24.78 1.92
N ALA A 262 -9.17 -23.98 1.34
CA ALA A 262 -10.30 -23.38 2.04
C ALA A 262 -11.40 -24.39 2.31
N SER A 263 -11.96 -24.34 3.52
CA SER A 263 -13.18 -25.06 3.87
C SER A 263 -14.42 -24.36 3.33
N LYS A 264 -14.40 -23.02 3.31
CA LYS A 264 -15.46 -22.15 2.75
C LYS A 264 -14.88 -20.90 2.11
N ILE A 265 -15.57 -20.38 1.11
CA ILE A 265 -15.23 -19.10 0.46
C ILE A 265 -16.47 -18.22 0.42
N CYS A 266 -16.38 -17.01 0.97
CA CYS A 266 -17.39 -15.97 0.81
C CYS A 266 -16.95 -15.00 -0.28
N PHE A 267 -17.73 -14.91 -1.36
CA PHE A 267 -17.55 -13.93 -2.42
C PHE A 267 -18.43 -12.71 -2.12
N THR A 268 -17.80 -11.55 -1.90
CA THR A 268 -18.50 -10.38 -1.37
C THR A 268 -19.56 -9.84 -2.34
N LYS A 269 -20.70 -9.42 -1.80
CA LYS A 269 -21.70 -8.63 -2.52
C LYS A 269 -21.28 -7.17 -2.49
N GLY A 270 -20.70 -6.71 -3.59
CA GLY A 270 -20.13 -5.36 -3.67
C GLY A 270 -18.65 -5.33 -3.33
N ARG A 271 -18.06 -4.13 -3.41
CA ARG A 271 -16.64 -3.90 -3.19
C ARG A 271 -16.42 -3.43 -1.75
N ILE A 272 -15.35 -3.90 -1.13
CA ILE A 272 -14.97 -3.47 0.23
C ILE A 272 -14.36 -2.08 0.15
N ASN A 273 -14.99 -1.13 0.82
CA ASN A 273 -14.50 0.23 0.96
C ASN A 273 -13.45 0.27 2.08
N TYR A 274 -12.17 0.16 1.75
CA TYR A 274 -11.11 0.20 2.76
C TYR A 274 -10.98 1.60 3.36
N GLU A 275 -10.59 1.67 4.63
CA GLU A 275 -10.47 2.92 5.38
C GLU A 275 -9.02 3.40 5.35
N GLY A 276 -8.79 4.69 5.13
CA GLY A 276 -7.50 5.35 5.28
C GLY A 276 -7.25 5.80 6.73
N PRO A 277 -6.00 6.16 7.08
CA PRO A 277 -5.63 6.53 8.44
C PRO A 277 -6.32 7.81 8.92
N THR A 278 -6.76 8.69 8.02
CA THR A 278 -7.46 9.94 8.37
C THR A 278 -8.95 9.89 8.07
N GLY A 279 -9.49 8.69 7.81
CA GLY A 279 -10.91 8.46 7.50
C GLY A 279 -11.25 8.53 6.02
N GLU A 280 -10.25 8.57 5.13
CA GLU A 280 -10.47 8.41 3.69
C GLU A 280 -11.12 7.05 3.40
N ILE A 281 -11.88 6.97 2.31
CA ILE A 281 -12.45 5.70 1.86
C ILE A 281 -11.87 5.36 0.49
N ALA A 282 -11.28 4.17 0.39
CA ALA A 282 -10.81 3.63 -0.87
C ALA A 282 -12.03 3.24 -1.72
N HIS A 283 -11.93 3.49 -3.01
CA HIS A 283 -12.90 3.04 -3.99
C HIS A 283 -12.26 1.99 -4.91
N PRO A 284 -12.08 0.74 -4.44
CA PRO A 284 -11.44 -0.27 -5.26
C PRO A 284 -12.27 -0.57 -6.50
N THR A 285 -11.58 -1.03 -7.55
CA THR A 285 -12.21 -1.45 -8.81
C THR A 285 -12.53 -2.95 -8.83
N GLN A 286 -11.94 -3.72 -7.92
CA GLN A 286 -12.03 -5.17 -7.86
C GLN A 286 -12.98 -5.63 -6.75
N GLY A 287 -13.59 -6.80 -6.94
CA GLY A 287 -14.32 -7.49 -5.88
C GLY A 287 -13.37 -8.17 -4.88
N ALA A 288 -13.91 -8.68 -3.78
CA ALA A 288 -13.14 -9.35 -2.75
C ALA A 288 -13.67 -10.76 -2.46
N ALA A 289 -12.82 -11.58 -1.86
CA ALA A 289 -13.19 -12.89 -1.35
C ALA A 289 -12.56 -13.12 0.02
N PHE A 290 -13.35 -13.73 0.92
CA PHE A 290 -12.86 -14.27 2.19
C PHE A 290 -12.74 -15.78 2.09
N PHE A 291 -11.55 -16.31 2.37
CA PHE A 291 -11.31 -17.74 2.48
C PHE A 291 -11.26 -18.13 3.93
N TYR A 292 -12.07 -19.10 4.34
CA TYR A 292 -12.02 -19.68 5.68
C TYR A 292 -11.36 -21.04 5.67
N TYR A 293 -10.31 -21.17 6.48
CA TYR A 293 -9.58 -22.41 6.73
C TYR A 293 -9.93 -22.82 8.16
N GLY A 294 -10.51 -23.99 8.34
CA GLY A 294 -10.90 -24.47 9.67
C GLY A 294 -12.16 -25.33 9.65
N THR A 295 -12.63 -25.73 10.82
CA THR A 295 -13.73 -26.70 10.97
C THR A 295 -15.06 -26.06 11.35
N LYS A 296 -15.10 -24.78 11.73
CA LYS A 296 -16.32 -24.06 12.14
C LYS A 296 -17.11 -23.53 10.94
N THR A 297 -17.33 -24.38 9.93
CA THR A 297 -17.96 -23.97 8.65
C THR A 297 -19.35 -23.38 8.83
N GLU A 298 -20.17 -23.96 9.72
CA GLU A 298 -21.52 -23.45 9.98
C GLU A 298 -21.50 -22.06 10.63
N LYS A 299 -20.54 -21.82 11.53
CA LYS A 299 -20.36 -20.49 12.14
C LYS A 299 -19.86 -19.48 11.12
N PHE A 300 -18.93 -19.89 10.25
CA PHE A 300 -18.50 -19.04 9.14
C PHE A 300 -19.68 -18.69 8.24
N ILE A 301 -20.52 -19.66 7.87
CA ILE A 301 -21.71 -19.42 7.05
C ILE A 301 -22.66 -18.45 7.75
N SER A 302 -23.02 -18.70 9.01
CA SER A 302 -23.99 -17.87 9.72
C SER A 302 -23.57 -16.40 9.81
N ILE A 303 -22.27 -16.14 9.96
CA ILE A 303 -21.71 -14.80 10.11
C ILE A 303 -21.40 -14.15 8.76
N PHE A 304 -20.72 -14.82 7.83
CA PHE A 304 -20.24 -14.21 6.59
C PHE A 304 -21.29 -14.15 5.48
N GLN A 305 -22.41 -14.87 5.57
CA GLN A 305 -23.47 -14.81 4.54
C GLN A 305 -24.07 -13.41 4.37
N GLN A 306 -23.94 -12.55 5.39
CA GLN A 306 -24.38 -11.15 5.29
C GLN A 306 -23.51 -10.32 4.32
N PHE A 307 -22.27 -10.73 4.10
CA PHE A 307 -21.31 -10.00 3.25
C PHE A 307 -21.32 -10.48 1.80
N GLY A 308 -21.97 -11.61 1.48
CA GLY A 308 -21.89 -12.20 0.14
C GLY A 308 -22.41 -13.63 0.07
N PHE A 309 -22.23 -14.28 -1.08
CA PHE A 309 -22.61 -15.68 -1.23
C PHE A 309 -21.45 -16.61 -0.87
N ILE A 310 -21.76 -17.79 -0.34
CA ILE A 310 -20.76 -18.74 0.17
C ILE A 310 -20.74 -20.02 -0.67
N ARG A 311 -19.52 -20.54 -0.93
CA ARG A 311 -19.26 -21.86 -1.51
C ARG A 311 -18.49 -22.72 -0.51
#